data_AF-A0AAD8YKW4-F1
#
_entry.id   AF-A0AAD8YKW4-F1
#
_cell.length_a   1.000
_cell.length_b   1.000
_cell.length_c   1.000
_cell.angle_alpha   90.00
_cell.angle_beta   90.00
_cell.angle_gamma   90.00
#
_symmetry.space_group_name_H-M   'P 1'
#
loop_
_entity.id
_entity.type
_entity.pdbx_description
1 polymer ?
#
loop_
_entity_poly.entity_id
_entity_poly.type
_entity_poly.pdbx_seq_one_letter_code
_entity_poly.pdbx_strand_id
1 'polypeptide(L)'
;MKRKAALTVALSVIIKLLWSLDANPLLLMYDAYLTKTATIAATNACDDTRRIFGLDATALEGKTVWITGSSSGIGAELAIQLASAGVGHLILSGRRIEKLDKVAKTCRESQMMRTNTLGKERKMGVSLCHLIWVEALEAAPESGIDIIILNAGQYHCAPALETNVDKALPDLMQVNFASPVQLAHKLLQRDRWKERRMDALLQ
;
A
#
# COMPACT_ATOMS: atom_id res chain seq x y z
N MET A 1 16.43 56.33 -8.18
CA MET A 1 17.55 55.37 -8.40
C MET A 1 17.90 54.55 -7.16
N LYS A 2 18.15 55.15 -5.98
CA LYS A 2 18.63 54.44 -4.77
C LYS A 2 17.76 53.25 -4.29
N ARG A 3 16.42 53.36 -4.36
CA ARG A 3 15.50 52.26 -3.95
C ARG A 3 15.56 51.02 -4.85
N LYS A 4 15.76 51.19 -6.16
CA LYS A 4 15.87 50.07 -7.10
C LYS A 4 17.18 49.30 -6.88
N ALA A 5 18.28 50.02 -6.67
CA ALA A 5 19.57 49.40 -6.36
C ALA A 5 19.55 48.61 -5.03
N ALA A 6 18.94 49.16 -3.99
CA ALA A 6 18.79 48.47 -2.70
C ALA A 6 17.96 47.17 -2.84
N LEU A 7 16.89 47.19 -3.64
CA LEU A 7 16.07 46.01 -3.91
C LEU A 7 16.86 44.92 -4.64
N THR A 8 17.66 45.30 -5.64
CA THR A 8 18.48 44.35 -6.41
C THR A 8 19.54 43.69 -5.54
N VAL A 9 20.20 44.46 -4.64
CA VAL A 9 21.19 43.91 -3.70
C VAL A 9 20.52 42.97 -2.70
N ALA A 10 19.39 43.37 -2.12
CA ALA A 10 18.64 42.52 -1.18
C ALA A 10 18.19 41.20 -1.84
N LEU A 11 17.68 41.27 -3.07
CA LEU A 11 17.25 40.08 -3.83
C LEU A 11 18.44 39.16 -4.13
N SER A 12 19.60 39.71 -4.48
CA SER A 12 20.82 38.93 -4.73
C SER A 12 21.33 38.21 -3.47
N VAL A 13 21.27 38.87 -2.30
CA VAL A 13 21.66 38.26 -1.01
C VAL A 13 20.70 37.13 -0.65
N ILE A 14 19.39 37.33 -0.82
CA ILE A 14 18.37 36.32 -0.53
C ILE A 14 18.54 35.09 -1.43
N ILE A 15 18.76 35.29 -2.73
CA ILE A 15 18.98 34.18 -3.68
C ILE A 15 20.23 33.37 -3.31
N LYS A 16 21.34 34.04 -2.94
CA LYS A 16 22.56 33.36 -2.50
C LYS A 16 22.36 32.59 -1.19
N LEU A 17 21.61 33.15 -0.24
CA LEU A 17 21.32 32.52 1.04
C LEU A 17 20.47 31.25 0.84
N LEU A 18 19.44 31.34 -0.01
CA LEU A 18 18.58 30.21 -0.36
C LEU A 18 19.36 29.08 -1.05
N TRP A 19 20.30 29.43 -1.93
CA TRP A 19 21.19 28.46 -2.58
C TRP A 19 22.15 27.78 -1.59
N SER A 20 22.66 28.51 -0.59
CA SER A 20 23.58 27.95 0.42
C SER A 20 22.93 27.02 1.44
N LEU A 21 21.59 27.05 1.54
CA LEU A 21 20.83 26.26 2.51
C LEU A 21 20.21 24.99 1.89
N ASP A 22 20.54 24.68 0.63
CA ASP A 22 19.82 23.69 -0.21
C ASP A 22 18.28 23.90 -0.21
N ALA A 23 17.83 25.08 0.21
CA ALA A 23 16.44 25.44 0.33
C ALA A 23 15.97 25.89 -1.05
N ASN A 24 15.49 24.93 -1.85
CA ASN A 24 14.89 25.26 -3.13
C ASN A 24 13.59 26.05 -2.87
N PRO A 25 13.53 27.35 -3.21
CA PRO A 25 12.34 28.17 -2.95
C PRO A 25 11.12 27.65 -3.72
N LEU A 26 11.32 26.94 -4.85
CA LEU A 26 10.24 26.24 -5.54
C LEU A 26 9.70 25.08 -4.71
N LEU A 27 10.54 24.37 -3.95
CA LEU A 27 10.12 23.31 -3.05
C LEU A 27 9.38 23.86 -1.83
N LEU A 28 9.81 25.02 -1.33
CA LEU A 28 9.12 25.72 -0.23
C LEU A 28 7.78 26.30 -0.67
N MET A 29 7.71 26.83 -1.90
CA MET A 29 6.45 27.26 -2.52
C MET A 29 5.56 26.07 -2.87
N TYR A 30 6.12 24.94 -3.27
CA TYR A 30 5.40 23.70 -3.52
C TYR A 30 4.85 23.11 -2.22
N ASP A 31 5.62 23.11 -1.14
CA ASP A 31 5.20 22.67 0.19
C ASP A 31 4.13 23.61 0.78
N ALA A 32 4.30 24.93 0.64
CA ALA A 32 3.29 25.91 1.03
C ALA A 32 2.01 25.81 0.16
N TYR A 33 2.15 25.51 -1.14
CA TYR A 33 1.04 25.24 -2.04
C TYR A 33 0.31 23.97 -1.62
N LEU A 34 1.01 22.85 -1.42
CA LEU A 34 0.45 21.60 -0.92
C LEU A 34 -0.25 21.79 0.42
N THR A 35 0.35 22.55 1.35
CA THR A 35 -0.22 22.81 2.67
C THR A 35 -1.46 23.70 2.59
N LYS A 36 -1.45 24.75 1.76
CA LYS A 36 -2.65 25.58 1.52
C LYS A 36 -3.74 24.82 0.77
N THR A 37 -3.41 24.02 -0.24
CA THR A 37 -4.40 23.16 -0.91
C THR A 37 -4.91 22.06 0.00
N ALA A 38 -4.09 21.50 0.89
CA ALA A 38 -4.52 20.53 1.89
C ALA A 38 -5.44 21.17 2.94
N THR A 39 -5.18 22.42 3.34
CA THR A 39 -6.02 23.14 4.32
C THR A 39 -7.33 23.64 3.70
N ILE A 40 -7.31 24.08 2.44
CA ILE A 40 -8.51 24.51 1.69
C ILE A 40 -9.33 23.28 1.24
N ALA A 41 -8.68 22.17 0.90
CA ALA A 41 -9.36 20.88 0.71
C ALA A 41 -9.95 20.36 2.03
N ALA A 42 -9.26 20.50 3.17
CA ALA A 42 -9.78 20.08 4.46
C ALA A 42 -10.97 20.93 4.96
N THR A 43 -11.19 22.12 4.41
CA THR A 43 -12.28 23.03 4.83
C THR A 43 -13.44 23.11 3.85
N ASN A 44 -13.22 22.87 2.55
CA ASN A 44 -14.26 22.99 1.51
C ASN A 44 -14.28 21.84 0.48
N ALA A 45 -13.42 20.83 0.58
CA ALA A 45 -13.56 19.62 -0.21
C ALA A 45 -14.19 18.53 0.67
N CYS A 46 -15.28 17.99 0.12
CA CYS A 46 -15.71 16.61 0.26
C CYS A 46 -14.73 15.71 1.03
N ASP A 47 -15.29 14.96 1.98
CA ASP A 47 -14.78 13.86 2.80
C ASP A 47 -14.12 12.70 2.00
N ASP A 48 -13.31 13.03 0.99
CA ASP A 48 -12.92 12.15 -0.11
C ASP A 48 -11.41 12.17 -0.36
N THR A 49 -10.60 12.59 0.64
CA THR A 49 -9.40 11.77 0.92
C THR A 49 -9.91 10.44 1.42
N ARG A 50 -10.38 9.57 0.50
CA ARG A 50 -10.75 8.20 0.82
C ARG A 50 -9.56 7.56 1.47
N ARG A 51 -9.58 7.53 2.80
CA ARG A 51 -8.90 6.46 3.51
C ARG A 51 -9.50 5.20 2.90
N ILE A 52 -8.66 4.40 2.23
CA ILE A 52 -9.08 3.13 1.61
C ILE A 52 -9.79 2.25 2.64
N PHE A 53 -9.48 2.47 3.92
CA PHE A 53 -10.21 1.99 5.07
C PHE A 53 -10.93 3.18 5.71
N GLY A 54 -12.26 3.22 5.61
CA GLY A 54 -13.04 4.06 6.51
C GLY A 54 -12.63 3.76 7.96
N LEU A 55 -12.64 4.77 8.84
CA LEU A 55 -12.33 4.58 10.26
C LEU A 55 -13.24 3.55 10.95
N ASP A 56 -14.33 3.16 10.29
CA ASP A 56 -15.22 2.13 10.77
C ASP A 56 -14.60 0.75 10.56
N ALA A 57 -14.26 0.11 11.68
CA ALA A 57 -13.75 -1.26 11.76
C ALA A 57 -14.71 -2.32 11.15
N THR A 58 -15.89 -1.91 10.67
CA THR A 58 -16.88 -2.71 9.96
C THR A 58 -16.64 -2.78 8.45
N ALA A 59 -15.90 -1.85 7.84
CA ALA A 59 -15.75 -1.76 6.40
C ALA A 59 -14.98 -2.94 5.76
N LEU A 60 -14.14 -3.61 6.56
CA LEU A 60 -13.37 -4.79 6.13
C LEU A 60 -14.02 -6.12 6.51
N GLU A 61 -15.12 -6.08 7.24
CA GLU A 61 -15.81 -7.28 7.67
C GLU A 61 -16.37 -8.02 6.44
N GLY A 62 -16.10 -9.32 6.35
CA GLY A 62 -16.52 -10.15 5.22
C GLY A 62 -15.72 -9.93 3.92
N LYS A 63 -14.75 -9.01 3.90
CA LYS A 63 -13.88 -8.77 2.74
C LYS A 63 -12.73 -9.76 2.67
N THR A 64 -12.40 -10.17 1.44
CA THR A 64 -11.23 -11.00 1.13
C THR A 64 -10.08 -10.11 0.69
N VAL A 65 -8.97 -10.14 1.44
CA VAL A 65 -7.76 -9.37 1.15
C VAL A 65 -6.60 -10.30 0.85
N TRP A 66 -5.95 -10.10 -0.30
CA TRP A 66 -4.77 -10.84 -0.71
C TRP A 66 -3.51 -9.98 -0.62
N ILE A 67 -2.50 -10.42 0.12
CA ILE A 67 -1.23 -9.71 0.34
C ILE A 67 -0.06 -10.51 -0.20
N THR A 68 0.64 -9.96 -1.18
CA THR A 68 1.90 -10.50 -1.69
C THR A 68 3.08 -10.05 -0.82
N GLY A 69 4.09 -10.90 -0.63
CA GLY A 69 5.26 -10.57 0.18
C GLY A 69 4.98 -10.49 1.68
N SER A 70 3.95 -11.19 2.17
CA SER A 70 3.47 -11.13 3.57
C SER A 70 4.27 -12.00 4.54
N SER A 71 5.36 -12.63 4.09
CA SER A 71 6.22 -13.47 4.93
C SER A 71 7.13 -12.68 5.90
N SER A 72 7.24 -11.36 5.76
CA SER A 72 8.08 -10.51 6.62
C SER A 72 7.81 -9.02 6.40
N GLY A 73 8.32 -8.18 7.31
CA GLY A 73 8.35 -6.72 7.14
C GLY A 73 6.96 -6.12 7.03
N ILE A 74 6.82 -5.10 6.16
CA ILE A 74 5.57 -4.34 5.99
C ILE A 74 4.39 -5.25 5.65
N GLY A 75 4.55 -6.21 4.76
CA GLY A 75 3.47 -7.13 4.39
C GLY A 75 3.00 -8.04 5.52
N ALA A 76 3.90 -8.46 6.41
CA ALA A 76 3.55 -9.28 7.57
C ALA A 76 2.80 -8.46 8.64
N GLU A 77 3.32 -7.27 8.96
CA GLU A 77 2.69 -6.36 9.91
C GLU A 77 1.31 -5.91 9.42
N LEU A 78 1.19 -5.58 8.14
CA LEU A 78 -0.08 -5.21 7.52
C LEU A 78 -1.11 -6.34 7.62
N ALA A 79 -0.70 -7.61 7.43
CA ALA A 79 -1.59 -8.75 7.62
C ALA A 79 -2.13 -8.84 9.05
N ILE A 80 -1.26 -8.64 10.05
CA ILE A 80 -1.61 -8.67 11.47
C ILE A 80 -2.57 -7.53 11.82
N GLN A 81 -2.32 -6.32 11.29
CA GLN A 81 -3.21 -5.18 11.51
C GLN A 81 -4.55 -5.35 10.83
N LEU A 82 -4.60 -5.92 9.62
CA LEU A 82 -5.87 -6.22 8.94
C LEU A 82 -6.67 -7.30 9.69
N ALA A 83 -6.01 -8.32 10.24
CA ALA A 83 -6.64 -9.30 11.12
C ALA A 83 -7.22 -8.63 12.39
N SER A 84 -6.44 -7.75 13.03
CA SER A 84 -6.89 -6.95 14.17
C SER A 84 -8.02 -5.99 13.81
N ALA A 85 -8.05 -5.53 12.56
CA ALA A 85 -9.09 -4.68 11.99
C ALA A 85 -10.37 -5.45 11.59
N GLY A 86 -10.39 -6.78 11.70
CA GLY A 86 -11.61 -7.58 11.53
C GLY A 86 -11.92 -7.93 10.08
N VAL A 87 -10.89 -8.03 9.24
CA VAL A 87 -11.02 -8.52 7.86
C VAL A 87 -11.69 -9.90 7.80
N GLY A 88 -12.53 -10.13 6.80
CA GLY A 88 -13.24 -11.41 6.65
C GLY A 88 -12.33 -12.58 6.29
N HIS A 89 -11.41 -12.38 5.34
CA HIS A 89 -10.51 -13.43 4.87
C HIS A 89 -9.16 -12.83 4.43
N LEU A 90 -8.06 -13.44 4.86
CA LEU A 90 -6.70 -13.09 4.45
C LEU A 90 -6.08 -14.19 3.60
N ILE A 91 -5.55 -13.81 2.44
CA ILE A 91 -4.69 -14.66 1.62
C ILE A 91 -3.28 -14.12 1.76
N LEU A 92 -2.35 -14.94 2.25
CA LEU A 92 -0.96 -14.57 2.48
C LEU A 92 -0.07 -15.30 1.47
N SER A 93 0.67 -14.54 0.65
CA SER A 93 1.61 -15.12 -0.31
C SER A 93 3.06 -14.71 -0.12
N GLY A 94 3.94 -15.65 -0.39
CA GLY A 94 5.38 -15.45 -0.35
C GLY A 94 6.15 -16.71 -0.74
N ARG A 95 7.48 -16.59 -0.80
CA ARG A 95 8.37 -17.70 -1.17
C ARG A 95 8.68 -18.65 -0.01
N ARG A 96 8.47 -18.21 1.24
CA ARG A 96 8.89 -18.91 2.46
C ARG A 96 7.66 -19.29 3.27
N ILE A 97 7.16 -20.51 3.06
CA ILE A 97 5.90 -20.98 3.66
C ILE A 97 5.99 -21.02 5.19
N GLU A 98 7.14 -21.44 5.73
CA GLU A 98 7.34 -21.56 7.17
C GLU A 98 7.25 -20.19 7.88
N LYS A 99 7.58 -19.11 7.17
CA LYS A 99 7.40 -17.74 7.69
C LYS A 99 5.96 -17.27 7.54
N LEU A 100 5.28 -17.64 6.46
CA LEU A 100 3.86 -17.33 6.28
C LEU A 100 3.01 -18.02 7.35
N ASP A 101 3.31 -19.28 7.70
CA ASP A 101 2.64 -20.00 8.79
C ASP A 101 2.71 -19.25 10.12
N LYS A 102 3.88 -18.69 10.45
CA LYS A 102 4.06 -17.88 11.67
C LYS A 102 3.18 -16.64 11.63
N VAL A 103 3.18 -15.91 10.52
CA VAL A 103 2.35 -14.71 10.34
C VAL A 103 0.86 -15.08 10.41
N ALA A 104 0.44 -16.17 9.76
CA ALA A 104 -0.94 -16.65 9.80
C ALA A 104 -1.39 -16.99 11.22
N LYS A 105 -0.53 -17.63 12.02
CA LYS A 105 -0.80 -17.89 13.44
C LYS A 105 -1.02 -16.59 14.21
N THR A 106 -0.12 -15.61 14.07
CA THR A 106 -0.25 -14.31 14.74
C THR A 106 -1.50 -13.55 14.29
N CYS A 107 -1.90 -13.65 13.02
CA CYS A 107 -3.15 -13.07 12.53
C CYS A 107 -4.37 -13.68 13.24
N ARG A 108 -4.41 -15.02 13.38
CA ARG A 108 -5.51 -15.72 14.09
C ARG A 108 -5.56 -15.33 15.57
N GLU A 109 -4.41 -15.23 16.23
CA GLU A 109 -4.31 -14.79 17.64
C GLU A 109 -4.81 -13.34 17.81
N SER A 110 -4.41 -12.44 16.92
CA SER A 110 -4.80 -11.03 16.96
C SER A 110 -6.32 -10.85 16.81
N GLN A 111 -6.94 -11.66 15.95
CA GLN A 111 -8.38 -11.68 15.84
C GLN A 111 -9.07 -12.18 17.12
N MET A 112 -8.55 -13.23 17.75
CA MET A 112 -9.14 -13.76 18.99
C MET A 112 -9.16 -12.68 20.09
N MET A 113 -8.14 -11.85 20.16
CA MET A 113 -8.10 -10.70 21.07
C MET A 113 -9.20 -9.68 20.77
N ARG A 114 -9.45 -9.40 19.48
CA ARG A 114 -10.56 -8.54 19.06
C ARG A 114 -11.92 -9.14 19.40
N THR A 115 -12.14 -10.44 19.15
CA THR A 115 -13.43 -11.09 19.45
C THR A 115 -13.74 -11.08 20.94
N ASN A 116 -12.72 -11.28 21.79
CA ASN A 116 -12.87 -11.17 23.24
C ASN A 116 -13.25 -9.75 23.68
N THR A 117 -12.73 -8.73 22.99
CA THR A 117 -13.02 -7.32 23.30
C THR A 117 -14.42 -6.90 22.84
N LEU A 118 -14.87 -7.38 21.68
CA LEU A 118 -16.16 -6.99 21.07
C LEU A 118 -17.31 -7.95 21.36
N GLY A 119 -17.05 -9.08 22.03
CA GLY A 119 -18.07 -10.07 22.42
C GLY A 119 -18.76 -10.80 21.24
N LYS A 120 -18.23 -10.68 20.02
CA LYS A 120 -18.74 -11.37 18.83
C LYS A 120 -17.71 -12.38 18.33
N GLU A 121 -18.01 -13.67 18.48
CA GLU A 121 -17.24 -14.71 17.79
C GLU A 121 -17.42 -14.54 16.28
N ARG A 122 -16.30 -14.34 15.58
CA ARG A 122 -16.27 -14.27 14.12
C ARG A 122 -15.14 -15.11 13.59
N LYS A 123 -15.42 -15.88 12.54
CA LYS A 123 -14.43 -16.70 11.84
C LYS A 123 -13.83 -15.88 10.71
N MET A 124 -12.51 -15.67 10.76
CA MET A 124 -11.74 -15.18 9.63
C MET A 124 -11.00 -16.35 9.01
N GLY A 125 -11.07 -16.45 7.69
CA GLY A 125 -10.22 -17.39 6.97
C GLY A 125 -8.81 -16.83 6.79
N VAL A 126 -7.81 -17.68 6.93
CA VAL A 126 -6.42 -17.36 6.57
C VAL A 126 -5.90 -18.48 5.70
N SER A 127 -5.63 -18.16 4.44
CA SER A 127 -5.08 -19.08 3.44
C SER A 127 -3.65 -18.71 3.11
N LEU A 128 -2.84 -19.72 2.79
CA LEU A 128 -1.46 -19.55 2.37
C LEU A 128 -1.32 -20.02 0.93
N CYS A 129 -0.55 -19.30 0.13
CA CYS A 129 -0.17 -19.77 -1.19
C CYS A 129 1.23 -19.30 -1.59
N HIS A 130 1.80 -19.96 -2.57
CA HIS A 130 2.95 -19.45 -3.29
C HIS A 130 2.52 -18.23 -4.13
N LEU A 131 3.47 -17.50 -4.72
CA LEU A 131 3.21 -16.26 -5.50
C LEU A 131 2.46 -16.52 -6.82
N ILE A 132 1.48 -17.42 -6.81
CA ILE A 132 0.75 -17.95 -7.95
C ILE A 132 -0.71 -17.52 -7.79
N TRP A 133 -1.21 -16.82 -8.81
CA TRP A 133 -2.58 -16.31 -8.82
C TRP A 133 -3.64 -17.41 -8.83
N VAL A 134 -3.33 -18.58 -9.38
CA VAL A 134 -4.23 -19.74 -9.39
C VAL A 134 -4.52 -20.18 -7.96
N GLU A 135 -3.48 -20.43 -7.17
CA GLU A 135 -3.62 -20.84 -5.78
C GLU A 135 -4.35 -19.78 -4.94
N ALA A 136 -4.10 -18.49 -5.20
CA ALA A 136 -4.80 -17.41 -4.52
C ALA A 136 -6.31 -17.38 -4.86
N LEU A 137 -6.67 -17.63 -6.12
CA LEU A 137 -8.08 -17.71 -6.53
C LEU A 137 -8.78 -18.96 -5.97
N GLU A 138 -8.10 -20.10 -5.93
CA GLU A 138 -8.61 -21.33 -5.31
C GLU A 138 -8.78 -21.19 -3.79
N ALA A 139 -7.89 -20.42 -3.16
CA ALA A 139 -7.93 -20.10 -1.74
C ALA A 139 -8.96 -19.01 -1.38
N ALA A 140 -9.50 -18.31 -2.37
CA ALA A 140 -10.52 -17.29 -2.16
C ALA A 140 -11.91 -17.94 -2.03
N PRO A 141 -12.79 -17.39 -1.18
CA PRO A 141 -14.20 -17.79 -1.16
C PRO A 141 -14.88 -17.46 -2.50
N GLU A 142 -16.08 -18.00 -2.74
CA GLU A 142 -16.86 -17.77 -3.97
C GLU A 142 -17.13 -16.29 -4.26
N SER A 143 -17.13 -15.45 -3.22
CA SER A 143 -17.23 -13.99 -3.35
C SER A 143 -16.03 -13.35 -4.05
N GLY A 144 -14.93 -14.07 -4.25
CA GLY A 144 -13.71 -13.62 -4.90
C GLY A 144 -12.79 -12.82 -3.98
N ILE A 145 -11.84 -12.11 -4.58
CA ILE A 145 -10.86 -11.25 -3.89
C ILE A 145 -11.34 -9.80 -3.99
N ASP A 146 -11.61 -9.13 -2.87
CA ASP A 146 -12.02 -7.72 -2.88
C ASP A 146 -10.83 -6.78 -3.04
N ILE A 147 -9.71 -7.10 -2.39
CA ILE A 147 -8.54 -6.22 -2.31
C ILE A 147 -7.28 -7.04 -2.57
N ILE A 148 -6.41 -6.55 -3.46
CA ILE A 148 -5.05 -7.06 -3.60
C ILE A 148 -4.02 -6.00 -3.18
N ILE A 149 -3.04 -6.43 -2.39
CA ILE A 149 -1.91 -5.62 -1.94
C ILE A 149 -0.63 -6.16 -2.58
N LEU A 150 -0.13 -5.41 -3.55
CA LEU A 150 1.08 -5.70 -4.34
C LEU A 150 2.34 -5.24 -3.59
N ASN A 151 2.61 -5.88 -2.45
CA ASN A 151 3.72 -5.51 -1.55
C ASN A 151 5.01 -6.31 -1.82
N ALA A 152 4.96 -7.46 -2.50
CA ALA A 152 6.17 -8.22 -2.80
C ALA A 152 7.20 -7.35 -3.54
N GLY A 153 8.40 -7.24 -2.95
CA GLY A 153 9.44 -6.39 -3.48
C GLY A 153 10.83 -6.95 -3.18
N GLN A 154 11.76 -6.61 -4.04
CA GLN A 154 13.18 -6.89 -3.89
C GLN A 154 13.97 -5.59 -4.08
N TYR A 155 15.07 -5.46 -3.36
CA TYR A 155 16.02 -4.38 -3.55
C TYR A 155 17.41 -4.99 -3.76
N HIS A 156 18.25 -4.30 -4.51
CA HIS A 156 19.66 -4.60 -4.64
C HIS A 156 20.43 -3.38 -4.17
N CYS A 157 21.33 -3.56 -3.20
CA CYS A 157 22.13 -2.49 -2.64
C CYS A 157 23.60 -2.87 -2.75
N ALA A 158 24.32 -2.20 -3.64
CA ALA A 158 25.76 -2.32 -3.84
C ALA A 158 26.29 -0.97 -4.36
N PRO A 159 27.59 -0.68 -4.22
CA PRO A 159 28.20 0.47 -4.87
C PRO A 159 27.91 0.47 -6.37
N ALA A 160 27.71 1.65 -6.96
CA ALA A 160 27.26 1.76 -8.35
C ALA A 160 28.20 1.06 -9.34
N LEU A 161 29.51 1.15 -9.11
CA LEU A 161 30.53 0.53 -9.96
C LEU A 161 30.72 -0.97 -9.72
N GLU A 162 30.21 -1.50 -8.61
CA GLU A 162 30.30 -2.93 -8.25
C GLU A 162 29.01 -3.69 -8.57
N THR A 163 27.96 -2.96 -8.98
CA THR A 163 26.66 -3.55 -9.29
C THR A 163 26.70 -4.22 -10.65
N ASN A 164 26.44 -5.54 -10.69
CA ASN A 164 26.16 -6.24 -11.94
C ASN A 164 24.73 -5.90 -12.39
N VAL A 165 24.61 -4.85 -13.21
CA VAL A 165 23.31 -4.34 -13.68
C VAL A 165 22.59 -5.37 -14.54
N ASP A 166 23.31 -6.11 -15.40
CA ASP A 166 22.73 -7.12 -16.29
C ASP A 166 22.03 -8.24 -15.52
N LYS A 167 22.49 -8.54 -14.30
CA LYS A 167 21.85 -9.49 -13.40
C LYS A 167 20.80 -8.85 -12.49
N ALA A 168 21.12 -7.72 -11.87
CA ALA A 168 20.26 -7.12 -10.86
C ALA A 168 18.98 -6.49 -11.46
N LEU A 169 19.09 -5.83 -12.62
CA LEU A 169 17.98 -5.10 -13.22
C LEU A 169 16.81 -6.02 -13.64
N PRO A 170 17.03 -7.15 -14.35
CA PRO A 170 15.94 -8.05 -14.70
C PRO A 170 15.23 -8.61 -13.47
N ASP A 171 15.97 -9.02 -12.44
CA ASP A 171 15.38 -9.56 -11.21
C ASP A 171 14.52 -8.53 -10.48
N LEU A 172 15.01 -7.29 -10.35
CA LEU A 172 14.29 -6.19 -9.72
C LEU A 172 13.03 -5.83 -10.51
N MET A 173 13.14 -5.68 -11.83
CA MET A 173 12.00 -5.34 -12.69
C MET A 173 10.98 -6.46 -12.74
N GLN A 174 11.41 -7.72 -12.70
CA GLN A 174 10.51 -8.85 -12.66
C GLN A 174 9.67 -8.85 -11.39
N VAL A 175 10.29 -8.68 -10.21
CA VAL A 175 9.60 -8.72 -8.92
C VAL A 175 8.78 -7.45 -8.68
N ASN A 176 9.37 -6.26 -8.86
CA ASN A 176 8.77 -5.00 -8.42
C ASN A 176 7.81 -4.40 -9.46
N PHE A 177 7.89 -4.81 -10.72
CA PHE A 177 7.10 -4.21 -11.79
C PHE A 177 6.29 -5.24 -12.57
N ALA A 178 6.96 -6.16 -13.27
CA ALA A 178 6.29 -7.08 -14.17
C ALA A 178 5.29 -7.97 -13.44
N SER A 179 5.67 -8.51 -12.28
CA SER A 179 4.81 -9.40 -11.50
C SER A 179 3.56 -8.69 -10.97
N PRO A 180 3.62 -7.50 -10.34
CA PRO A 180 2.45 -6.68 -10.01
C PRO A 180 1.51 -6.42 -11.19
N VAL A 181 2.05 -6.03 -12.35
CA VAL A 181 1.25 -5.73 -13.55
C VAL A 181 0.56 -6.99 -14.07
N GLN A 182 1.29 -8.08 -14.23
CA GLN A 182 0.75 -9.36 -14.69
C GLN A 182 -0.33 -9.87 -13.73
N LEU A 183 -0.09 -9.75 -12.43
CA LEU A 183 -1.00 -10.24 -11.41
C LEU A 183 -2.31 -9.45 -11.36
N ALA A 184 -2.22 -8.12 -11.35
CA ALA A 184 -3.40 -7.26 -11.41
C ALA A 184 -4.20 -7.53 -12.69
N HIS A 185 -3.53 -7.65 -13.84
CA HIS A 185 -4.19 -7.94 -15.10
C HIS A 185 -4.89 -9.31 -15.11
N LYS A 186 -4.25 -10.36 -14.56
CA LYS A 186 -4.86 -11.69 -14.45
C LYS A 186 -6.07 -11.70 -13.53
N LEU A 187 -5.99 -11.03 -12.38
CA LEU A 187 -7.12 -10.91 -11.46
C LEU A 187 -8.31 -10.20 -12.13
N LEU A 188 -8.06 -9.08 -12.82
CA LEU A 188 -9.11 -8.36 -13.53
C LEU A 188 -9.84 -9.24 -14.57
N GLN A 189 -9.12 -10.18 -15.21
CA GLN A 189 -9.70 -11.09 -16.19
C GLN A 189 -10.41 -12.30 -15.58
N ARG A 190 -9.92 -12.82 -14.45
CA ARG A 190 -10.35 -14.13 -13.91
C ARG A 190 -11.27 -14.03 -12.71
N ASP A 191 -11.10 -13.02 -11.87
CA ASP A 191 -11.86 -12.84 -10.63
C ASP A 191 -13.12 -11.96 -10.81
N ARG A 192 -13.46 -11.66 -12.07
CA ARG A 192 -14.66 -10.93 -12.47
C ARG A 192 -14.87 -9.60 -11.73
N TRP A 193 -13.79 -8.85 -11.49
CA TRP A 193 -13.83 -7.59 -10.74
C TRP A 193 -14.75 -6.54 -11.37
N LYS A 194 -14.85 -6.53 -12.71
CA LYS A 194 -15.70 -5.58 -13.43
C LYS A 194 -17.18 -5.90 -13.24
N GLU A 195 -17.52 -7.17 -13.31
CA GLU A 195 -18.89 -7.67 -13.18
C GLU A 195 -19.38 -7.49 -11.74
N ARG A 196 -18.60 -7.90 -10.74
CA ARG A 196 -18.94 -7.74 -9.31
C ARG A 196 -19.17 -6.28 -8.92
N ARG A 197 -18.40 -5.35 -9.51
CA ARG A 197 -18.59 -3.91 -9.28
C ARG A 197 -19.87 -3.39 -9.94
N MET A 198 -20.24 -3.91 -11.11
CA MET A 198 -21.45 -3.49 -11.80
C MET A 198 -22.70 -3.97 -11.06
N ASP A 199 -22.70 -5.21 -10.60
CA ASP A 199 -23.81 -5.78 -9.82
C ASP A 199 -24.04 -5.01 -8.51
N ALA A 200 -22.96 -4.55 -7.86
CA ALA A 200 -23.04 -3.72 -6.65
C ALA A 200 -23.56 -2.29 -6.90
N LEU A 201 -23.49 -1.78 -8.13
CA LEU A 201 -24.01 -0.45 -8.49
C LEU A 201 -25.48 -0.51 -8.95
N LEU A 202 -25.99 -1.70 -9.25
CA LEU A 202 -27.36 -1.94 -9.70
C LEU A 202 -28.31 -2.40 -8.57
N GLN A 203 -27.78 -2.58 -7.35
CA GLN A 203 -28.52 -2.87 -6.13
C GLN A 203 -28.68 -1.60 -5.28
#